data_AF-A0A3D0PDF5-F1
#
_entry.id   AF-A0A3D0PDF5-F1
#
_cell.length_a   1.000
_cell.length_b   1.000
_cell.length_c   1.000
_cell.angle_alpha   90.00
_cell.angle_beta   90.00
_cell.angle_gamma   90.00
#
_symmetry.space_group_name_H-M   'P 1'
#
loop_
_entity.id
_entity.type
_entity.pdbx_description
1 polymer ?
#
loop_
_entity_poly.entity_id
_entity_poly.type
_entity_poly.pdbx_seq_one_letter_code
_entity_poly.pdbx_strand_id
1 'polypeptide(L)'
;KPACFNHNLETVERLQGEVRRGASWAHSLGLLAASRELAPTIPTKSGLMLGLGESFEEVVAAMTALRAVDCQRLTLGQYLRPSLAHIPVQRYWHPGEFDQLAQIARELGFADVRSGPLVRSSYHAAG
;
A
#
# COMPACT_ATOMS: atom_id res chain seq x y z
N LYS A 1 21.37 3.07 -10.57
CA LYS A 1 19.91 3.21 -10.74
C LYS A 1 19.24 2.35 -9.67
N PRO A 2 18.20 2.82 -8.96
CA PRO A 2 17.52 2.00 -7.97
C PRO A 2 16.86 0.80 -8.65
N ALA A 3 16.83 -0.36 -7.98
CA ALA A 3 16.18 -1.57 -8.49
C ALA A 3 14.65 -1.46 -8.48
N CYS A 4 14.11 -0.56 -7.66
CA CYS A 4 12.69 -0.24 -7.54
C CYS A 4 12.56 1.16 -6.95
N PHE A 5 11.60 1.95 -7.43
CA PHE A 5 11.16 3.17 -6.75
C PHE A 5 10.02 2.79 -5.80
N ASN A 6 10.08 3.20 -4.53
CA ASN A 6 9.07 2.85 -3.54
C ASN A 6 8.52 4.12 -2.89
N HIS A 7 7.19 4.28 -2.92
CA HIS A 7 6.47 5.33 -2.21
C HIS A 7 5.13 4.80 -1.72
N ASN A 8 4.95 4.74 -0.41
CA ASN A 8 3.74 4.18 0.19
C ASN A 8 2.59 5.20 0.25
N LEU A 9 1.38 4.72 -0.03
CA LEU A 9 0.15 5.43 0.35
C LEU A 9 -0.15 5.29 1.85
N GLU A 10 0.32 4.22 2.49
CA GLU A 10 0.13 3.84 3.90
C GLU A 10 -1.31 3.50 4.31
N THR A 11 -2.31 4.22 3.82
CA THR A 11 -3.73 3.98 4.14
C THR A 11 -4.64 4.47 3.01
N VAL A 12 -5.95 4.28 3.16
CA VAL A 12 -6.99 4.71 2.20
C VAL A 12 -7.20 6.23 2.22
N GLU A 13 -7.78 6.78 1.16
CA GLU A 13 -7.93 8.24 0.97
C GLU A 13 -8.57 8.96 2.16
N ARG A 14 -9.68 8.42 2.68
CA ARG A 14 -10.41 8.99 3.83
C ARG A 14 -9.54 9.15 5.08
N LEU A 15 -8.56 8.26 5.30
CA LEU A 15 -7.74 8.23 6.51
C LEU A 15 -6.40 8.96 6.37
N GLN A 16 -6.08 9.54 5.20
CA GLN A 16 -4.78 10.18 4.96
C GLN A 16 -4.48 11.30 5.96
N GLY A 17 -5.45 12.17 6.27
CA GLY A 17 -5.24 13.28 7.20
C GLY A 17 -4.97 12.84 8.64
N GLU A 18 -5.58 11.73 9.07
CA GLU A 18 -5.39 11.17 10.41
C GLU A 18 -4.06 10.43 10.52
N VAL A 19 -3.73 9.61 9.52
CA VAL A 19 -2.57 8.71 9.53
C VAL A 19 -1.28 9.42 9.11
N ARG A 20 -1.34 10.37 8.16
CA ARG A 20 -0.17 11.01 7.54
C ARG A 20 -0.28 12.53 7.55
N ARG A 21 0.09 13.14 8.68
CA ARG A 21 0.16 14.60 8.79
C ARG A 21 1.12 15.18 7.74
N GLY A 22 0.59 15.99 6.83
CA GLY A 22 1.37 16.68 5.79
C GLY A 22 1.58 15.90 4.49
N ALA A 23 1.07 14.67 4.37
CA ALA A 23 1.03 13.97 3.08
C ALA A 23 -0.35 14.13 2.44
N SER A 24 -0.41 14.08 1.11
CA SER A 24 -1.67 14.03 0.38
C SER A 24 -1.76 12.78 -0.49
N TRP A 25 -2.99 12.28 -0.61
CA TRP A 25 -3.36 11.16 -1.49
C TRP A 25 -2.91 11.42 -2.93
N ALA A 26 -3.38 12.54 -3.49
CA ALA A 26 -3.11 12.94 -4.86
C ALA A 26 -1.61 13.14 -5.14
N HIS A 27 -0.87 13.76 -4.21
CA HIS A 27 0.57 13.93 -4.39
C HIS A 27 1.30 12.59 -4.35
N SER A 28 0.90 11.68 -3.47
CA SER A 28 1.52 10.36 -3.37
C SER A 28 1.31 9.51 -4.63
N LEU A 29 0.11 9.55 -5.20
CA LEU A 29 -0.19 8.93 -6.49
C LEU A 29 0.58 9.61 -7.63
N GLY A 30 0.66 10.95 -7.62
CA GLY A 30 1.41 11.72 -8.61
C GLY A 30 2.90 11.42 -8.62
N LEU A 31 3.52 11.15 -7.46
CA LEU A 31 4.92 10.73 -7.38
C LEU A 31 5.16 9.37 -8.05
N LEU A 32 4.24 8.42 -7.86
CA LEU A 32 4.31 7.12 -8.53
C LEU A 32 4.14 7.26 -10.05
N ALA A 33 3.15 8.04 -10.50
CA ALA A 33 2.94 8.33 -11.92
C ALA A 33 4.16 9.00 -12.57
N ALA A 34 4.69 10.07 -11.97
CA ALA A 34 5.86 10.78 -12.47
C ALA A 34 7.11 9.87 -12.52
N SER A 35 7.27 8.96 -11.55
CA SER A 35 8.36 7.97 -11.60
C SER A 35 8.24 7.04 -12.80
N ARG A 36 7.03 6.65 -13.20
CA ARG A 36 6.79 5.80 -14.37
C ARG A 36 7.05 6.54 -15.69
N GLU A 37 6.70 7.83 -15.75
CA GLU A 37 6.99 8.68 -16.91
C GLU A 37 8.50 8.92 -17.10
N LEU A 38 9.21 9.23 -16.02
CA LEU A 38 10.64 9.55 -16.06
C LEU A 38 11.54 8.32 -16.28
N ALA A 39 11.13 7.17 -15.73
CA ALA A 39 11.92 5.95 -15.77
C ALA A 39 11.04 4.70 -15.89
N PRO A 40 10.40 4.46 -17.05
CA PRO A 40 9.43 3.38 -17.24
C PRO A 40 10.00 1.97 -17.07
N THR A 41 11.32 1.82 -17.11
CA THR A 41 12.01 0.54 -16.84
C THR A 41 12.26 0.27 -15.35
N ILE A 42 12.09 1.27 -14.47
CA ILE A 42 12.23 1.11 -13.02
C ILE A 42 10.84 0.77 -12.45
N PRO A 43 10.67 -0.41 -11.83
CA PRO A 43 9.41 -0.77 -11.19
C PRO A 43 9.08 0.19 -10.04
N THR A 44 7.80 0.51 -9.88
CA THR A 44 7.28 1.24 -8.74
C THR A 44 6.61 0.28 -7.76
N LYS A 45 6.70 0.63 -6.48
CA LYS A 45 6.11 -0.10 -5.37
C LYS A 45 5.36 0.86 -4.45
N SER A 46 4.27 0.36 -3.88
CA SER A 46 3.56 1.02 -2.78
C SER A 46 3.11 0.00 -1.74
N GLY A 47 2.53 0.50 -0.65
CA GLY A 47 2.03 -0.32 0.43
C GLY A 47 0.92 0.34 1.23
N LEU A 48 0.09 -0.50 1.84
CA LEU A 48 -0.97 -0.13 2.77
C LEU A 48 -0.81 -0.90 4.08
N MET A 49 -1.01 -0.20 5.19
CA MET A 49 -1.15 -0.77 6.52
C MET A 49 -2.64 -0.93 6.83
N LEU A 50 -3.05 -2.13 7.17
CA LEU A 50 -4.44 -2.48 7.46
C LEU A 50 -4.68 -2.55 8.97
N GLY A 51 -5.84 -2.11 9.43
CA GLY A 51 -6.24 -2.06 10.83
C GLY A 51 -6.32 -0.64 11.40
N LEU A 52 -6.29 0.39 10.56
CA LEU A 52 -6.40 1.79 10.95
C LEU A 52 -7.85 2.32 10.90
N GLY A 53 -8.79 1.52 10.42
CA GLY A 53 -10.22 1.84 10.34
C GLY A 53 -10.77 1.90 8.91
N GLU A 54 -10.00 1.43 7.94
CA GLU A 54 -10.40 1.24 6.55
C GLU A 54 -11.34 0.03 6.38
N SER A 55 -12.27 0.12 5.43
CA SER A 55 -13.09 -1.01 4.99
C SER A 55 -12.40 -1.82 3.89
N PHE A 56 -12.91 -3.03 3.61
CA PHE A 56 -12.42 -3.86 2.52
C PHE A 56 -12.55 -3.15 1.16
N GLU A 57 -13.68 -2.52 0.91
CA GLU A 57 -13.98 -1.78 -0.31
C GLU A 57 -13.03 -0.60 -0.49
N GLU A 58 -12.70 0.12 0.59
CA GLU A 58 -11.74 1.23 0.54
C GLU A 58 -10.32 0.74 0.22
N VAL A 59 -9.92 -0.43 0.74
CA VAL A 59 -8.63 -1.05 0.40
C VAL A 59 -8.62 -1.43 -1.09
N VAL A 60 -9.69 -2.02 -1.61
CA VAL A 60 -9.80 -2.34 -3.04
C VAL A 60 -9.78 -1.08 -3.90
N ALA A 61 -10.48 -0.01 -3.50
CA ALA A 61 -10.42 1.28 -4.19
C ALA A 61 -9.00 1.87 -4.20
N ALA A 62 -8.27 1.75 -3.09
CA ALA A 62 -6.88 2.18 -3.01
C ALA A 62 -5.96 1.36 -3.95
N MET A 63 -6.16 0.05 -4.04
CA MET A 63 -5.45 -0.82 -4.98
C MET A 63 -5.73 -0.43 -6.44
N THR A 64 -6.98 -0.14 -6.78
CA THR A 64 -7.38 0.33 -8.11
C THR A 64 -6.73 1.68 -8.43
N ALA A 65 -6.70 2.63 -7.49
CA ALA A 65 -6.04 3.93 -7.67
C ALA A 65 -4.53 3.79 -7.90
N LEU A 66 -3.87 2.88 -7.16
CA LEU A 66 -2.46 2.54 -7.37
C LEU A 66 -2.21 1.96 -8.76
N ARG A 67 -3.09 1.09 -9.26
CA ARG A 67 -2.97 0.55 -10.62
C ARG A 67 -3.20 1.59 -11.70
N ALA A 68 -4.10 2.55 -11.47
CA ALA A 68 -4.36 3.64 -12.40
C ALA A 68 -3.12 4.52 -12.67
N VAL A 69 -2.19 4.61 -11.72
CA VAL A 69 -0.89 5.31 -11.87
C VAL A 69 0.27 4.37 -12.21
N ASP A 70 -0.05 3.17 -12.70
CA ASP A 70 0.89 2.12 -13.02
C ASP A 70 1.87 1.81 -11.86
N CYS A 71 1.33 1.48 -10.67
CA CYS A 71 2.11 0.89 -9.59
C CYS A 71 2.28 -0.62 -9.77
N GLN A 72 3.51 -1.15 -9.95
CA GLN A 72 3.70 -2.57 -10.28
C GLN A 72 3.67 -3.50 -9.06
N ARG A 73 4.09 -3.04 -7.88
CA ARG A 73 4.29 -3.89 -6.71
C ARG A 73 3.51 -3.38 -5.51
N LEU A 74 2.90 -4.29 -4.75
CA LEU A 74 2.06 -3.95 -3.61
C LEU A 74 2.46 -4.74 -2.36
N THR A 75 2.49 -4.06 -1.21
CA THR A 75 2.53 -4.71 0.10
C THR A 75 1.30 -4.37 0.93
N LEU A 76 0.62 -5.37 1.47
CA LEU A 76 -0.47 -5.22 2.43
C LEU A 76 -0.03 -5.87 3.75
N GLY A 77 0.01 -5.09 4.82
CA GLY A 77 0.47 -5.59 6.12
C GLY A 77 -0.40 -5.09 7.27
N GLN A 78 -0.47 -5.84 8.38
CA GLN A 78 -1.18 -5.37 9.56
C GLN A 78 -0.44 -4.18 10.19
N TYR A 79 -1.18 -3.10 10.44
CA TYR A 79 -0.76 -2.03 11.31
C TYR A 79 -0.58 -2.58 12.73
N LEU A 80 0.65 -2.53 13.22
CA LEU A 80 0.98 -2.84 14.61
C LEU A 80 1.32 -1.54 15.30
N ARG A 81 0.48 -1.15 16.25
CA ARG A 81 0.62 0.08 17.02
C ARG A 81 1.96 0.07 17.77
N PRO A 82 2.89 1.01 17.48
CA PRO A 82 4.21 1.02 18.13
C PRO A 82 4.16 1.35 19.63
N SER A 83 3.25 2.24 20.03
CA SER A 83 3.06 2.62 21.43
C SER A 83 1.66 3.22 21.66
N LEU A 84 1.28 3.43 22.93
CA LEU A 84 0.00 4.04 23.31
C LEU A 84 -0.18 5.50 22.83
N ALA A 85 0.87 6.17 22.38
CA ALA A 85 0.76 7.52 21.81
C ALA A 85 0.34 7.51 20.32
N HIS A 86 0.44 6.35 19.66
CA HIS A 86 0.08 6.20 18.25
C HIS A 86 -1.39 5.84 18.07
N ILE A 87 -1.89 5.96 16.84
CA ILE A 87 -3.26 5.60 16.46
C ILE A 87 -3.59 4.19 16.99
N PRO A 88 -4.72 3.97 17.67
CA PRO A 88 -5.13 2.64 18.09
C PRO A 88 -5.34 1.70 16.90
N VAL A 89 -5.06 0.40 17.08
CA VAL A 89 -5.50 -0.60 16.10
C VAL A 89 -7.02 -0.69 16.18
N GLN A 90 -7.71 -0.40 15.08
CA GLN A 90 -9.17 -0.52 14.98
C GLN A 90 -9.61 -1.95 14.69
N ARG A 91 -8.79 -2.71 13.96
CA ARG A 91 -9.09 -4.07 13.54
C ARG A 91 -7.82 -4.88 13.32
N TYR A 92 -7.84 -6.14 13.76
CA TYR A 92 -6.91 -7.16 13.29
C TYR A 92 -7.55 -7.91 12.13
N TRP A 93 -6.95 -7.83 10.96
CA TRP A 93 -7.42 -8.50 9.76
C TRP A 93 -7.08 -9.99 9.81
N HIS A 94 -8.03 -10.85 9.45
CA HIS A 94 -7.80 -12.30 9.44
C HIS A 94 -6.87 -12.69 8.27
N PRO A 95 -5.99 -13.69 8.41
CA PRO A 95 -5.09 -14.12 7.31
C PRO A 95 -5.83 -14.38 5.99
N GLY A 96 -7.00 -15.02 6.04
CA GLY A 96 -7.83 -15.24 4.84
C GLY A 96 -8.32 -13.97 4.14
N GLU A 97 -8.42 -12.83 4.85
CA GLU A 97 -8.77 -11.55 4.22
C GLU A 97 -7.56 -10.94 3.51
N PHE A 98 -6.35 -11.12 4.05
CA PHE A 98 -5.12 -10.78 3.34
C PHE A 98 -4.98 -11.61 2.06
N ASP A 99 -5.35 -12.89 2.09
CA ASP A 99 -5.33 -13.76 0.91
C ASP A 99 -6.34 -13.28 -0.16
N GLN A 100 -7.56 -12.91 0.25
CA GLN A 100 -8.58 -12.35 -0.65
C GLN A 100 -8.10 -11.05 -1.29
N LEU A 101 -7.57 -10.11 -0.51
CA LEU A 101 -7.03 -8.86 -1.03
C LEU A 101 -5.84 -9.10 -1.97
N ALA A 102 -5.00 -10.10 -1.68
CA ALA A 102 -3.88 -10.47 -2.55
C ALA A 102 -4.36 -11.00 -3.89
N GLN A 103 -5.41 -11.83 -3.90
CA GLN A 103 -6.03 -12.32 -5.13
C GLN A 103 -6.58 -11.14 -5.96
N ILE A 104 -7.35 -10.24 -5.34
CA ILE A 104 -7.89 -9.06 -6.02
C ILE A 104 -6.76 -8.20 -6.59
N ALA A 105 -5.69 -7.95 -5.84
CA ALA A 105 -4.53 -7.21 -6.33
C ALA A 105 -3.92 -7.87 -7.58
N ARG A 106 -3.75 -9.20 -7.59
CA ARG A 106 -3.24 -9.91 -8.77
C ARG A 106 -4.20 -9.78 -9.96
N GLU A 107 -5.50 -9.87 -9.74
CA GLU A 107 -6.53 -9.67 -10.77
C GLU A 107 -6.53 -8.23 -11.33
N LEU A 108 -6.23 -7.23 -10.50
CA LEU A 108 -6.02 -5.83 -10.92
C LEU A 108 -4.70 -5.61 -11.68
N GLY A 109 -3.84 -6.63 -11.78
CA GLY A 109 -2.61 -6.61 -12.58
C GLY A 109 -1.36 -6.10 -11.86
N PHE A 110 -1.30 -6.19 -10.52
CA PHE A 110 -0.03 -6.04 -9.81
C PHE A 110 0.92 -7.21 -10.14
N ALA A 111 2.17 -6.90 -10.49
CA ALA A 111 3.18 -7.89 -10.88
C ALA A 111 3.79 -8.63 -9.68
N ASP A 112 3.88 -7.97 -8.52
CA ASP A 112 4.33 -8.59 -7.26
C ASP A 112 3.42 -8.11 -6.12
N VAL A 113 2.87 -9.06 -5.37
CA VAL A 113 1.95 -8.78 -4.25
C VAL A 113 2.40 -9.58 -3.04
N ARG A 114 2.68 -8.86 -1.96
CA ARG A 114 2.94 -9.46 -0.65
C ARG A 114 1.85 -9.00 0.30
N SER A 115 1.08 -9.94 0.81
CA SER A 115 -0.06 -9.65 1.67
C SER A 115 -0.02 -10.60 2.87
N GLY A 116 -0.13 -10.05 4.07
CA GLY A 116 -0.21 -10.86 5.27
C GLY A 116 0.08 -10.06 6.54
N PRO A 117 -0.28 -10.59 7.72
CA PRO A 117 -0.21 -9.84 8.98
C PRO A 117 1.20 -9.28 9.28
N LEU A 118 2.24 -10.06 8.99
CA LEU A 118 3.63 -9.68 9.29
C LEU A 118 4.36 -9.02 8.12
N VAL A 119 3.68 -8.78 7.00
CA VAL A 119 4.29 -8.12 5.84
C VAL A 119 4.64 -6.67 6.21
N ARG A 120 5.81 -6.24 5.72
CA ARG A 120 6.31 -4.86 5.80
C ARG A 120 6.79 -4.43 4.42
N SER A 121 6.77 -3.13 4.16
CA SER A 121 7.23 -2.55 2.90
C SER A 121 8.70 -2.91 2.58
N SER A 122 9.54 -3.14 3.58
CA SER A 122 10.93 -3.59 3.45
C SER A 122 11.12 -5.12 3.41
N TYR A 123 10.09 -5.92 3.70
CA TYR A 123 10.19 -7.37 3.82
C TYR A 123 10.48 -8.00 2.44
N HIS A 124 11.66 -8.62 2.32
CA HIS A 124 12.37 -9.03 1.08
C HIS A 124 12.26 -8.09 -0.12
N ALA A 125 12.67 -6.82 0.04
CA ALA A 125 13.02 -5.99 -1.10
C ALA A 125 14.31 -6.45 -1.85
N ALA A 126 15.02 -7.44 -1.28
CA ALA A 126 16.12 -8.15 -1.92
C ALA A 126 15.61 -9.49 -2.45
N GLY A 127 15.64 -9.66 -3.77
CA GLY A 127 15.17 -10.83 -4.52
C GLY A 127 14.95 -10.44 -5.97
#